data_AF-A0A1G7EYZ1-F1
#
_entry.id   AF-A0A1G7EYZ1-F1
#
_cell.length_a   1.000
_cell.length_b   1.000
_cell.length_c   1.000
_cell.angle_alpha   90.00
_cell.angle_beta   90.00
_cell.angle_gamma   90.00
#
_symmetry.space_group_name_H-M   'P 1'
#
loop_
_entity.id
_entity.type
_entity.pdbx_description
1 polymer ?
#
loop_
_entity_poly.entity_id
_entity_poly.type
_entity_poly.pdbx_seq_one_letter_code
_entity_poly.pdbx_strand_id
1 'polypeptide(L)' 'MKAITTETKQRAFKYYCMGLNSKEIAKLLDCSYRTIQNFMSAENWKEKRQTLKK' A
#
# COMPACT_ATOMS: atom_id res chain seq x y z
N MET A 1 -3.29 -17.23 -8.73
CA MET A 1 -2.89 -15.87 -8.29
C MET A 1 -4.13 -15.18 -7.74
N LYS A 2 -4.17 -14.77 -6.47
CA LYS A 2 -5.30 -13.97 -5.95
C LYS A 2 -5.36 -12.66 -6.74
N ALA A 3 -6.51 -12.36 -7.35
CA ALA A 3 -6.70 -11.11 -8.06
C ALA A 3 -6.48 -9.97 -7.06
N ILE A 4 -5.58 -9.03 -7.38
CA ILE A 4 -5.34 -7.92 -6.48
C ILE A 4 -6.49 -6.93 -6.62
N THR A 5 -7.46 -7.07 -5.72
CA THR A 5 -8.64 -6.22 -5.63
C THR A 5 -8.27 -4.80 -5.19
N THR A 6 -9.06 -3.84 -5.65
CA THR A 6 -8.95 -2.42 -5.28
C THR A 6 -9.00 -2.21 -3.76
N GLU A 7 -9.72 -3.08 -3.05
CA GLU A 7 -9.78 -3.11 -1.58
C GLU A 7 -8.43 -3.37 -0.93
N THR A 8 -7.66 -4.33 -1.45
CA THR A 8 -6.32 -4.65 -0.94
C THR A 8 -5.39 -3.44 -1.08
N LYS A 9 -5.49 -2.69 -2.18
CA LYS A 9 -4.72 -1.45 -2.38
C LYS A 9 -5.09 -0.37 -1.38
N GLN A 10 -6.39 -0.16 -1.15
CA GLN A 10 -6.87 0.84 -0.18
C GLN A 10 -6.42 0.51 1.25
N ARG A 11 -6.53 -0.76 1.66
CA ARG A 11 -6.03 -1.22 2.96
C ARG A 11 -4.52 -1.03 3.07
N ALA A 12 -3.77 -1.39 2.01
CA ALA A 12 -2.32 -1.20 1.97
C ALA A 12 -1.91 0.26 2.14
N PHE A 13 -2.59 1.19 1.45
CA PHE A 13 -2.36 2.62 1.58
C PHE A 13 -2.72 3.13 2.99
N LYS A 14 -3.81 2.64 3.59
CA LYS A 14 -4.20 2.98 4.97
C LYS A 14 -3.10 2.60 5.97
N TYR A 15 -2.57 1.38 5.88
CA TYR A 15 -1.46 0.94 6.72
C TYR A 15 -0.17 1.74 6.47
N TYR A 16 0.11 2.11 5.23
CA TYR A 16 1.23 2.99 4.91
C TYR A 16 1.06 4.39 5.53
N CYS A 17 -0.16 4.95 5.52
CA CYS A 17 -0.45 6.22 6.16
C CYS A 17 -0.29 6.15 7.70
N MET A 18 -0.60 5.01 8.30
CA MET A 18 -0.36 4.71 9.73
C MET A 18 1.14 4.57 10.08
N GLY A 19 2.03 4.51 9.08
CA GLY A 19 3.48 4.42 9.28
C GLY A 19 4.04 3.00 9.23
N LEU A 20 3.26 1.99 8.82
CA LEU A 20 3.77 0.64 8.63
C LEU A 20 4.69 0.55 7.41
N ASN A 21 5.68 -0.35 7.50
CA ASN A 21 6.60 -0.60 6.40
C ASN A 21 6.01 -1.59 5.37
N SER A 22 6.48 -1.51 4.13
CA SER A 22 6.04 -2.35 3.00
C SER A 22 6.06 -3.86 3.30
N LYS A 23 7.02 -4.32 4.10
CA LYS A 23 7.14 -5.73 4.53
C LYS A 23 6.03 -6.14 5.50
N GLU A 24 5.64 -5.25 6.40
CA GLU A 24 4.58 -5.51 7.38
C GLU A 24 3.22 -5.49 6.69
N ILE A 25 3.00 -4.50 5.83
CA ILE A 25 1.80 -4.38 4.99
C ILE A 25 1.63 -5.64 4.12
N ALA A 26 2.73 -6.12 3.52
CA ALA A 26 2.74 -7.34 2.73
C ALA A 26 2.33 -8.58 3.55
N LYS A 27 2.84 -8.72 4.78
CA LYS A 27 2.45 -9.82 5.69
C LYS A 27 0.97 -9.74 6.08
N LEU A 28 0.47 -8.54 6.41
CA LEU A 28 -0.93 -8.34 6.81
C LEU A 28 -1.91 -8.63 5.67
N LEU A 29 -1.52 -8.33 4.43
CA LEU A 29 -2.35 -8.49 3.24
C LEU A 29 -2.13 -9.81 2.51
N ASP A 30 -1.30 -10.71 3.06
CA ASP A 30 -0.95 -11.99 2.44
C ASP A 30 -0.47 -11.80 0.98
N CYS A 31 0.34 -10.76 0.75
CA CYS A 31 0.81 -10.34 -0.57
C CYS A 31 2.34 -10.25 -0.60
N SER A 32 2.93 -10.29 -1.80
CA SER A 32 4.37 -10.10 -1.93
C SER A 32 4.76 -8.65 -1.64
N TYR A 33 5.90 -8.43 -0.99
CA TYR A 33 6.43 -7.08 -0.75
C TYR A 33 6.63 -6.30 -2.06
N ARG A 34 6.98 -7.01 -3.15
CA ARG A 34 7.13 -6.43 -4.49
C ARG A 34 5.82 -5.85 -5.01
N THR A 35 4.70 -6.50 -4.69
CA THR A 35 3.36 -6.02 -5.04
C THR A 35 3.07 -4.69 -4.36
N ILE A 36 3.39 -4.57 -3.07
CA ILE A 36 3.20 -3.32 -2.32
C ILE A 36 4.10 -2.21 -2.87
N GLN A 37 5.37 -2.51 -3.16
CA GLN A 37 6.26 -1.53 -3.79
C GLN A 37 5.75 -1.05 -5.15
N ASN A 38 5.23 -1.97 -5.97
CA ASN A 38 4.64 -1.62 -7.26
C ASN A 38 3.43 -0.68 -7.09
N PHE A 39 2.60 -0.90 -6.07
CA PHE A 39 1.48 0.02 -5.76
C PHE A 39 1.94 1.37 -5.24
N MET A 40 2.96 1.40 -4.39
CA MET A 40 3.55 2.65 -3.92
C MET A 40 4.04 3.52 -5.08
N SER A 41 4.71 2.91 -6.06
CA SER A 41 5.19 3.59 -7.26
C SER A 41 4.06 3.96 -8.22
N ALA A 42 3.14 3.05 -8.50
CA ALA A 42 2.06 3.27 -9.46
C ALA A 42 1.08 4.37 -9.03
N GLU A 43 0.81 4.50 -7.74
CA GLU A 43 -0.13 5.49 -7.20
C GLU A 43 0.55 6.68 -6.50
N ASN A 44 1.88 6.82 -6.64
CA ASN A 44 2.65 7.88 -6.00
C ASN A 44 2.26 8.10 -4.52
N TRP A 45 2.29 7.04 -3.71
CA TRP A 45 1.77 7.10 -2.33
C TRP A 45 2.42 8.17 -1.47
N LYS A 46 3.65 8.55 -1.76
CA LYS A 46 4.33 9.69 -1.10
C LYS A 46 3.61 11.01 -1.36
N GLU A 47 3.21 11.28 -2.60
CA GLU A 47 2.47 12.48 -2.96
C GLU A 47 1.04 12.41 -2.42
N LYS A 48 0.38 11.27 -2.59
CA LYS A 48 -0.97 11.00 -2.08
C LYS A 48 -1.09 11.15 -0.56
N ARG A 49 -0.05 10.79 0.20
CA ARG A 49 0.00 10.99 1.66
C ARG A 49 0.19 12.46 2.04
N GLN A 50 0.93 13.22 1.24
CA GLN A 50 1.14 14.65 1.46
C GLN A 50 -0.14 15.44 1.20
N THR A 51 -0.90 15.10 0.15
CA THR A 51 -2.19 15.74 -0.14
C THR A 51 -3.24 15.45 0.94
N LEU A 52 -3.21 14.26 1.56
CA LEU A 52 -4.14 13.88 2.64
C LEU A 52 -3.92 14.64 3.97
N LYS A 53 -2.76 15.26 4.15
CA LYS A 53 -2.42 16.04 5.36
C LYS A 53 -2.89 17.50 5.30
N LYS A 54 -3.47 17.93 4.17
CA LYS A 54 -3.91 19.30 3.91
C LYS A 54 -5.41 19.41 4.18
#